data_AF-A0A1Q5A1D4-F1
#
_entry.id   AF-A0A1Q5A1D4-F1
#
_cell.length_a   1.000
_cell.length_b   1.000
_cell.length_c   1.000
_cell.angle_alpha   90.00
_cell.angle_beta   90.00
_cell.angle_gamma   90.00
#
_symmetry.space_group_name_H-M   'P 1'
#
loop_
_entity.id
_entity.type
_entity.pdbx_description
1 polymer ?
#
loop_
_entity_poly.entity_id
_entity_poly.type
_entity_poly.pdbx_seq_one_letter_code
_entity_poly.pdbx_strand_id
1 'polypeptide(L)'
;MSPEERAAIGALVRRRRAAERISQEAMAGRAPMSAVTWGRVEDGKAVRVGTYAGVEAAFGWPLGSLTRYVETGEEPPEASVEPQLQGGDLVGTVLDSSYPDAVKVLLVKALRAGGDPVDALLLADAPDGNKVKAIRALRELQAEHVDGRADPEQPCDRSEPA
;
A
#
# COMPACT_ATOMS: atom_id res chain seq x y z
N MET A 1 2.28 -13.70 20.81
CA MET A 1 2.79 -12.35 21.14
C MET A 1 2.41 -11.98 22.56
N SER A 2 3.40 -11.86 23.45
CA SER A 2 3.25 -11.50 24.86
C SER A 2 2.81 -10.03 25.04
N PRO A 3 2.33 -9.63 26.24
CA PRO A 3 2.04 -8.22 26.52
C PRO A 3 3.26 -7.31 26.40
N GLU A 4 4.44 -7.79 26.80
CA GLU A 4 5.70 -7.04 26.73
C GLU A 4 6.13 -6.81 25.27
N GLU A 5 6.05 -7.85 24.44
CA GLU A 5 6.32 -7.75 22.99
C GLU A 5 5.38 -6.73 22.32
N ARG A 6 4.08 -6.74 22.67
CA ARG A 6 3.13 -5.76 22.14
C ARG A 6 3.47 -4.34 22.58
N ALA A 7 3.89 -4.15 23.84
CA ALA A 7 4.30 -2.84 24.34
C ALA A 7 5.55 -2.33 23.61
N ALA A 8 6.53 -3.21 23.34
CA ALA A 8 7.71 -2.87 22.56
C ALA A 8 7.36 -2.46 21.12
N ILE A 9 6.49 -3.22 20.45
CA ILE A 9 5.98 -2.87 19.11
C ILE A 9 5.26 -1.52 19.14
N GLY A 10 4.37 -1.30 20.13
CA GLY A 10 3.63 -0.04 20.26
C GLY A 10 4.55 1.16 20.42
N ALA A 11 5.61 1.04 21.22
CA ALA A 11 6.62 2.07 21.41
C ALA A 11 7.40 2.37 20.11
N LEU A 12 7.83 1.33 19.39
CA LEU A 12 8.52 1.47 18.10
C LEU A 12 7.63 2.21 17.08
N VAL A 13 6.38 1.75 16.90
CA VAL A 13 5.42 2.33 15.95
C VAL A 13 5.15 3.80 16.27
N ARG A 14 4.92 4.12 17.55
CA ARG A 14 4.68 5.49 18.00
C ARG A 14 5.90 6.38 17.74
N ARG A 15 7.11 5.90 18.04
CA ARG A 15 8.35 6.63 17.79
C ARG A 15 8.56 6.88 16.30
N ARG A 16 8.33 5.88 15.45
CA ARG A 16 8.47 6.03 14.00
C ARG A 16 7.47 7.04 13.43
N ARG A 17 6.19 6.93 13.81
CA ARG A 17 5.17 7.90 13.40
C ARG A 17 5.54 9.32 13.82
N ALA A 18 6.04 9.50 15.05
CA ALA A 18 6.47 10.79 15.55
C ALA A 18 7.66 11.35 14.76
N ALA A 19 8.62 10.51 14.37
CA ALA A 19 9.75 10.90 13.54
C ALA A 19 9.30 11.40 12.15
N GLU A 20 8.28 10.77 11.56
CA GLU A 20 7.68 11.19 10.29
C GLU A 20 6.73 12.40 10.42
N ARG A 21 6.39 12.82 11.65
CA ARG A 21 5.44 13.91 11.96
C ARG A 21 4.04 13.71 11.36
N ILE A 22 3.58 12.45 11.30
CA ILE A 22 2.28 12.08 10.75
C ILE A 22 1.27 11.83 11.88
N SER A 23 0.00 12.19 11.69
CA SER A 23 -1.07 11.89 12.65
C SER A 23 -1.44 10.39 12.65
N GLN A 24 -2.06 9.90 13.72
CA GLN A 24 -2.55 8.52 13.76
C GLN A 24 -3.61 8.27 12.67
N GLU A 25 -4.49 9.25 12.40
CA GLU A 25 -5.51 9.16 11.36
C GLU A 25 -4.89 9.01 9.96
N ALA A 26 -3.86 9.82 9.66
CA ALA A 26 -3.18 9.76 8.38
C ALA A 26 -2.41 8.43 8.20
N MET A 27 -1.76 7.92 9.24
CA MET A 27 -1.13 6.60 9.20
C MET A 27 -2.16 5.48 9.07
N ALA A 28 -3.26 5.57 9.81
CA ALA A 28 -4.35 4.61 9.72
C ALA A 28 -4.93 4.58 8.31
N GLY A 29 -5.04 5.72 7.62
CA GLY A 29 -5.47 5.78 6.22
C GLY A 29 -4.49 5.16 5.21
N ARG A 30 -3.21 4.98 5.57
CA ARG A 30 -2.23 4.22 4.76
C ARG A 30 -2.37 2.70 4.94
N ALA A 31 -3.05 2.27 5.98
CA ALA A 31 -3.39 0.88 6.22
C ALA A 31 -4.90 0.65 6.01
N PRO A 32 -5.36 -0.58 5.77
CA PRO A 32 -6.78 -0.89 5.77
C PRO A 32 -7.32 -0.98 7.22
N MET A 33 -7.12 0.06 8.05
CA MET A 33 -7.57 0.05 9.45
C MET A 33 -8.04 1.43 9.97
N SER A 34 -8.85 1.40 11.04
CA SER A 34 -9.32 2.62 11.70
C SER A 34 -8.24 3.28 12.57
N ALA A 35 -8.35 4.59 12.80
CA ALA A 35 -7.49 5.33 13.74
C ALA A 35 -7.54 4.77 15.17
N VAL A 36 -8.70 4.26 15.59
CA VAL A 36 -8.86 3.59 16.90
C VAL A 36 -8.02 2.31 16.96
N THR A 37 -8.06 1.50 15.90
CA THR A 37 -7.24 0.29 15.80
C THR A 37 -5.75 0.64 15.82
N TRP A 38 -5.35 1.68 15.09
CA TRP A 38 -3.98 2.19 15.11
C TRP A 38 -3.54 2.61 16.52
N GLY A 39 -4.38 3.38 17.23
CA GLY A 39 -4.13 3.77 18.61
C GLY A 39 -3.96 2.57 19.56
N ARG A 40 -4.74 1.50 19.36
CA ARG A 40 -4.58 0.25 20.13
C ARG A 40 -3.23 -0.42 19.89
N VAL A 41 -2.70 -0.36 18.67
CA VAL A 41 -1.34 -0.86 18.38
C VAL A 41 -0.31 -0.02 19.12
N GLU A 42 -0.36 1.30 19.01
CA GLU A 42 0.59 2.20 19.72
C GLU A 42 0.52 2.05 21.25
N ASP A 43 -0.64 1.70 21.79
CA ASP A 43 -0.85 1.42 23.21
C ASP A 43 -0.38 0.01 23.64
N GLY A 44 0.09 -0.83 22.72
CA GLY A 44 0.46 -2.22 23.01
C GLY A 44 -0.72 -3.12 23.39
N LYS A 45 -1.95 -2.71 23.05
CA LYS A 45 -3.16 -3.51 23.30
C LYS A 45 -3.24 -4.66 22.31
N ALA A 46 -3.91 -5.74 22.72
CA ALA A 46 -4.14 -6.88 21.84
C ALA A 46 -4.99 -6.47 20.62
N VAL A 47 -4.51 -6.83 19.42
CA VAL A 47 -5.19 -6.66 18.13
C VAL A 47 -5.07 -7.97 17.33
N ARG A 48 -5.73 -8.03 16.17
CA ARG A 48 -5.63 -9.20 15.28
C ARG A 48 -4.23 -9.28 14.67
N VAL A 49 -3.74 -10.48 14.39
CA VAL A 49 -2.40 -10.70 13.80
C VAL A 49 -2.24 -9.93 12.49
N GLY A 50 -3.24 -9.96 11.60
CA GLY A 50 -3.21 -9.22 10.34
C GLY A 50 -3.14 -7.70 10.49
N THR A 51 -3.46 -7.14 11.67
CA THR A 51 -3.28 -5.71 11.93
C THR A 51 -1.80 -5.32 11.91
N TYR A 52 -0.90 -6.17 12.40
CA TYR A 52 0.53 -5.86 12.40
C TYR A 52 1.11 -5.80 10.97
N ALA A 53 0.65 -6.67 10.07
CA ALA A 53 1.00 -6.61 8.64
C ALA A 53 0.54 -5.29 7.99
N GLY A 54 -0.64 -4.77 8.38
CA GLY A 54 -1.10 -3.46 7.93
C GLY A 54 -0.23 -2.30 8.42
N VAL A 55 0.34 -2.42 9.62
CA VAL A 55 1.29 -1.43 10.15
C VAL A 55 2.61 -1.47 9.39
N GLU A 56 3.15 -2.67 9.14
CA GLU A 56 4.35 -2.86 8.32
C GLU A 56 4.16 -2.23 6.92
N ALA A 57 3.04 -2.53 6.27
CA ALA A 57 2.71 -1.93 4.98
C ALA A 57 2.60 -0.40 5.03
N ALA A 58 1.98 0.17 6.06
CA ALA A 58 1.82 1.62 6.20
C ALA A 58 3.16 2.39 6.34
N PHE A 59 4.18 1.74 6.88
CA PHE A 59 5.55 2.26 6.95
C PHE A 59 6.44 1.81 5.79
N GLY A 60 5.94 0.99 4.87
CA GLY A 60 6.76 0.40 3.81
C GLY A 60 7.82 -0.59 4.32
N TRP A 61 7.60 -1.16 5.51
CA TRP A 61 8.47 -2.20 6.05
C TRP A 61 8.21 -3.55 5.39
N PRO A 62 9.25 -4.39 5.25
CA PRO A 62 9.06 -5.80 4.89
C PRO A 62 8.10 -6.50 5.86
N LEU A 63 7.29 -7.42 5.32
CA LEU A 63 6.41 -8.23 6.16
C LEU A 63 7.23 -9.08 7.14
N GLY A 64 6.80 -9.09 8.40
CA GLY A 64 7.52 -9.77 9.49
C GLY A 64 8.61 -8.94 10.16
N SER A 65 8.85 -7.69 9.73
CA SER A 65 9.78 -6.78 10.40
C SER A 65 9.44 -6.54 11.88
N LEU A 66 8.17 -6.45 12.24
CA LEU A 66 7.76 -6.30 13.64
C LEU A 66 8.01 -7.57 14.45
N THR A 67 7.91 -8.74 13.82
CA THR A 67 8.22 -10.03 14.46
C THR A 67 9.73 -10.15 14.68
N ARG A 68 10.54 -9.83 13.66
CA ARG A 68 11.99 -9.76 13.80
C ARG A 68 12.41 -8.79 14.89
N TYR A 69 11.80 -7.61 14.95
CA TYR A 69 12.11 -6.62 15.99
C TYR A 69 11.92 -7.16 17.41
N VAL A 70 10.84 -7.90 17.68
CA VAL A 70 10.64 -8.47 19.02
C VAL A 70 11.56 -9.66 19.30
N GLU A 71 11.96 -10.42 18.27
CA GLU A 71 12.85 -11.58 18.42
C GLU A 71 14.33 -11.20 18.58
N THR A 72 14.79 -10.19 17.83
CA THR A 72 16.23 -9.85 17.74
C THR A 72 16.55 -8.47 18.31
N GLY A 73 15.55 -7.61 18.53
CA GLY A 73 15.75 -6.20 18.87
C GLY A 73 16.18 -5.32 17.70
N GLU A 74 16.31 -5.88 16.49
CA GLU A 74 16.72 -5.15 15.29
C GLU A 74 15.55 -4.31 14.77
N GLU A 75 15.74 -2.98 14.72
CA GLU A 75 14.71 -2.09 14.21
C GLU A 75 14.47 -2.31 12.71
N PRO A 76 13.22 -2.22 12.23
CA PRO A 76 12.94 -2.27 10.81
C PRO A 76 13.77 -1.22 10.06
N PRO A 77 14.29 -1.53 8.86
CA PRO A 77 15.05 -0.57 8.09
C PRO A 77 14.22 0.71 7.89
N GLU A 78 14.88 1.86 7.90
CA GLU A 78 14.23 3.09 7.47
C GLU A 78 13.79 2.87 6.02
N ALA A 79 12.48 2.74 5.82
CA ALA A 79 11.95 2.68 4.48
C ALA A 79 12.34 4.00 3.80
N SER A 80 13.30 3.91 2.88
CA SER A 80 13.38 4.88 1.80
C SER A 80 11.99 4.85 1.18
N VAL A 81 11.30 5.99 1.22
CA VAL A 81 9.93 6.13 0.74
C VAL A 81 9.95 5.99 -0.79
N GLU A 82 10.27 4.81 -1.30
CA GLU A 82 9.62 4.32 -2.49
C GLU A 82 8.38 3.61 -1.96
N PRO A 83 7.19 4.25 -2.05
CA PRO A 83 5.97 3.57 -1.68
C PRO A 83 5.98 2.26 -2.47
N GLN A 84 5.94 1.12 -1.77
CA GLN A 84 5.70 -0.14 -2.44
C GLN A 84 4.26 -0.10 -2.94
N LEU A 85 4.15 0.49 -4.13
CA LEU A 85 3.02 0.54 -5.02
C LEU A 85 2.61 -0.90 -5.27
N GLN A 86 1.72 -1.43 -4.44
CA GLN A 86 1.05 -2.71 -4.71
C GLN A 86 0.03 -2.62 -5.87
N GLY A 87 0.07 -1.56 -6.67
CA GLY A 87 -0.34 -1.55 -8.07
C GLY A 87 0.77 -0.83 -8.83
N GLY A 88 1.58 -1.57 -9.60
CA GLY A 88 2.81 -1.06 -10.19
C GLY A 88 2.57 0.26 -10.89
N ASP A 89 3.40 1.24 -10.55
CA ASP A 89 3.29 2.68 -10.81
C ASP A 89 2.25 3.11 -11.88
N LEU A 90 0.96 2.97 -11.55
CA LEU A 90 -0.12 3.36 -12.45
C LEU A 90 -0.08 4.87 -12.69
N VAL A 91 0.43 5.62 -11.72
CA VAL A 91 0.61 7.06 -11.84
C VAL A 91 1.66 7.38 -12.90
N GLY A 92 2.84 6.78 -12.85
CA GLY A 92 3.88 6.91 -13.88
C GLY A 92 3.38 6.46 -15.25
N THR A 93 2.74 5.29 -15.30
CA THR A 93 2.14 4.77 -16.54
C THR A 93 1.11 5.73 -17.14
N VAL A 94 0.26 6.35 -16.31
CA VAL A 94 -0.70 7.38 -16.76
C VAL A 94 0.03 8.64 -17.26
N LEU A 95 1.10 9.07 -16.59
CA LEU A 95 1.86 10.25 -17.01
C LEU A 95 2.55 10.02 -18.37
N ASP A 96 3.06 8.82 -18.60
CA ASP A 96 3.75 8.43 -19.84
C ASP A 96 2.78 8.06 -20.98
N SER A 97 1.50 7.81 -20.67
CA SER A 97 0.48 7.48 -21.67
C SER A 97 0.24 8.60 -22.69
N SER A 98 -0.42 8.28 -23.81
CA SER A 98 -0.84 9.26 -24.81
C SER A 98 -2.23 9.88 -24.53
N TYR A 99 -2.79 9.68 -23.32
CA TYR A 99 -4.10 10.25 -22.99
C TYR A 99 -4.07 11.78 -22.95
N PRO A 100 -5.20 12.47 -23.24
CA PRO A 100 -5.27 13.92 -23.08
C PRO A 100 -4.97 14.35 -21.63
N ASP A 101 -4.32 15.50 -21.44
CA ASP A 101 -3.89 15.98 -20.11
C ASP A 101 -5.04 16.06 -19.10
N ALA A 102 -6.23 16.49 -19.53
CA ALA A 102 -7.41 16.53 -18.67
C ALA A 102 -7.80 15.15 -18.12
N VAL A 103 -7.60 14.09 -18.91
CA VAL A 103 -7.85 12.70 -18.51
C VAL A 103 -6.75 12.22 -17.57
N LYS A 104 -5.48 12.50 -17.88
CA LYS A 104 -4.34 12.19 -17.00
C LYS A 104 -4.51 12.79 -15.61
N VAL A 105 -4.89 14.06 -15.53
CA VAL A 105 -5.11 14.76 -14.25
C VAL A 105 -6.22 14.07 -13.44
N LEU A 106 -7.31 13.66 -14.08
CA LEU A 106 -8.39 12.94 -13.40
C LEU A 106 -7.92 11.59 -12.87
N LEU A 107 -7.21 10.81 -13.68
CA LEU A 107 -6.65 9.52 -13.31
C LEU A 107 -5.68 9.64 -12.13
N VAL A 108 -4.73 10.59 -12.19
CA VAL A 108 -3.75 10.81 -11.12
C VAL A 108 -4.45 11.25 -9.82
N LYS A 109 -5.46 12.13 -9.90
CA LYS A 109 -6.24 12.53 -8.72
C LYS A 109 -6.99 11.35 -8.12
N ALA A 110 -7.63 10.52 -8.95
CA ALA A 110 -8.37 9.35 -8.51
C ALA A 110 -7.45 8.31 -7.84
N LEU A 111 -6.31 8.00 -8.47
CA LEU A 111 -5.33 7.05 -7.92
C LEU A 111 -4.73 7.54 -6.58
N ARG A 112 -4.61 8.85 -6.39
CA ARG A 112 -4.10 9.45 -5.13
C ARG A 112 -5.16 9.60 -4.04
N ALA A 113 -6.44 9.39 -4.34
CA ALA A 113 -7.51 9.56 -3.36
C ALA A 113 -7.54 8.47 -2.27
N GLY A 114 -6.82 7.35 -2.46
CA GLY A 114 -6.69 6.28 -1.46
C GLY A 114 -7.94 5.39 -1.30
N GLY A 115 -8.95 5.54 -2.17
CA GLY A 115 -10.15 4.70 -2.24
C GLY A 115 -10.29 4.03 -3.61
N ASP A 116 -11.51 3.60 -3.98
CA ASP A 116 -11.76 3.09 -5.33
C ASP A 116 -11.61 4.24 -6.35
N PRO A 117 -10.64 4.15 -7.30
CA PRO A 117 -10.44 5.18 -8.31
C PRO A 117 -11.65 5.38 -9.22
N VAL A 118 -12.52 4.38 -9.43
CA VAL A 118 -13.75 4.56 -10.22
C VAL A 118 -14.72 5.49 -9.51
N ASP A 119 -14.93 5.30 -8.21
CA ASP A 119 -15.79 6.16 -7.41
C ASP A 119 -15.25 7.60 -7.36
N ALA A 120 -13.93 7.76 -7.19
CA ALA A 120 -13.29 9.06 -7.22
C ALA A 120 -13.47 9.79 -8.56
N LEU A 121 -13.45 9.06 -9.69
CA LEU A 121 -13.69 9.62 -11.02
C LEU A 121 -15.15 10.05 -11.22
N LEU A 122 -16.11 9.28 -10.71
CA LEU A 122 -17.53 9.62 -10.80
C LEU A 122 -17.86 10.90 -10.03
N LEU A 123 -17.26 11.06 -8.84
CA LEU A 123 -17.43 12.23 -7.98
C LEU A 123 -16.62 13.46 -8.40
N ALA A 124 -15.70 13.33 -9.36
CA ALA A 124 -14.84 14.44 -9.78
C ALA A 124 -15.66 15.60 -10.38
N ASP A 125 -15.22 16.84 -10.12
CA ASP A 125 -15.77 18.01 -10.81
C ASP A 125 -15.09 18.17 -12.19
N ALA A 126 -15.67 17.50 -13.18
CA ALA A 126 -15.17 17.48 -14.55
C ALA A 126 -16.30 17.16 -15.54
N PRO A 127 -16.16 17.52 -16.84
CA PRO A 127 -17.11 17.13 -17.86
C PRO A 127 -17.25 15.60 -17.95
N ASP A 128 -18.49 15.10 -18.09
CA ASP A 128 -18.78 13.66 -18.13
C ASP A 128 -18.00 12.92 -19.22
N GLY A 129 -17.78 13.57 -20.37
CA GLY A 129 -16.94 13.02 -21.44
C GLY A 129 -15.50 12.72 -21.01
N ASN A 130 -14.93 13.51 -20.10
CA ASN A 130 -13.60 13.26 -19.55
C ASN A 130 -13.62 12.17 -18.48
N LYS A 131 -14.67 12.11 -17.66
CA LYS A 131 -14.87 11.03 -16.66
C LYS A 131 -14.97 9.67 -17.33
N VAL A 132 -15.80 9.54 -18.36
CA VAL A 132 -15.99 8.27 -19.10
C VAL A 132 -14.68 7.83 -19.75
N LYS A 133 -13.93 8.76 -20.37
CA LYS A 133 -12.60 8.45 -20.93
C LYS A 133 -11.61 8.00 -19.86
N ALA A 134 -11.58 8.67 -18.71
CA ALA A 134 -10.73 8.28 -17.59
C ALA A 134 -11.09 6.89 -17.04
N ILE A 135 -12.39 6.59 -16.86
CA ILE A 135 -12.82 5.27 -16.39
C ILE A 135 -12.43 4.17 -17.37
N ARG A 136 -12.55 4.42 -18.69
CA ARG A 136 -12.13 3.46 -19.71
C ARG A 136 -10.62 3.22 -19.67
N ALA A 137 -9.84 4.30 -19.66
CA ALA A 137 -8.38 4.26 -19.57
C ALA A 137 -7.91 3.50 -18.31
N LEU A 138 -8.54 3.75 -17.16
CA LEU A 138 -8.24 3.07 -15.92
C LEU A 138 -8.43 1.55 -16.02
N ARG A 139 -9.51 1.11 -16.67
CA ARG A 139 -9.78 -0.33 -16.88
C ARG A 139 -8.78 -0.97 -17.84
N GLU A 140 -8.40 -0.27 -18.90
CA GLU A 140 -7.35 -0.73 -19.84
C GLU A 140 -6.03 -0.94 -19.10
N LEU A 141 -5.58 0.06 -18.35
CA LEU A 141 -4.35 -0.02 -17.54
C LEU A 141 -4.40 -1.15 -16.49
N GLN A 142 -5.54 -1.36 -15.85
CA GLN A 142 -5.72 -2.45 -14.88
C GLN A 142 -5.68 -3.82 -15.54
N ALA A 143 -6.24 -3.98 -16.75
CA ALA A 143 -6.20 -5.23 -17.49
C ALA A 143 -4.77 -5.59 -17.91
N GLU A 144 -4.01 -4.63 -18.45
CA GLU A 144 -2.60 -4.81 -18.83
C GLU A 144 -1.73 -5.24 -17.63
N HIS A 145 -2.05 -4.72 -16.44
CA HIS A 145 -1.32 -5.06 -15.22
C HIS A 145 -1.62 -6.48 -14.69
N VAL A 146 -2.80 -7.02 -14.99
CA VAL A 146 -3.18 -8.39 -14.61
C VAL A 146 -2.51 -9.40 -15.56
N ASP A 147 -2.45 -9.08 -16.86
CA ASP A 147 -1.87 -9.97 -17.88
C ASP A 147 -0.34 -10.00 -17.85
N GLY A 148 0.32 -8.92 -17.40
CA GLY A 148 1.78 -8.86 -17.22
C GLY A 148 2.33 -9.73 -16.07
N ARG A 149 1.46 -10.41 -15.30
CA ARG A 149 1.83 -11.31 -14.20
C ARG A 149 1.83 -12.79 -14.58
N ALA A 150 1.68 -13.11 -15.86
CA ALA A 150 1.95 -14.45 -16.37
C ALA A 150 3.46 -14.72 -16.25
N ASP A 151 3.84 -15.47 -15.21
CA ASP A 151 5.18 -16.03 -15.01
C ASP A 151 5.70 -16.61 -16.34
N PRO A 152 6.91 -16.26 -16.80
CA PRO A 152 7.56 -17.06 -17.82
C PRO A 152 7.77 -18.45 -17.22
N GLU A 153 7.04 -19.42 -17.78
CA GLU A 153 7.10 -20.84 -17.45
C GLU A 153 8.52 -21.24 -17.04
N GLN A 154 8.72 -21.52 -15.74
CA GLN A 154 9.90 -22.26 -15.29
C GLN A 154 9.92 -23.57 -16.08
N PRO A 155 10.94 -23.82 -16.93
CA PRO A 155 11.05 -25.11 -17.57
C PRO A 155 11.21 -26.14 -16.46
N CYS A 156 10.25 -27.06 -16.36
CA CYS A 156 10.37 -28.26 -15.56
C CYS A 156 11.58 -29.05 -16.07
N ASP A 157 12.75 -28.80 -15.47
CA ASP A 157 13.91 -29.65 -15.62
C ASP A 157 13.61 -30.97 -14.89
N ARG A 158 13.07 -31.92 -15.66
CA ARG A 158 12.94 -33.31 -15.23
C ARG A 158 14.35 -33.89 -15.16
N SER A 159 14.93 -33.85 -13.96
CA SER A 159 15.95 -34.82 -13.56
C SER A 159 15.33 -36.22 -13.64
N GLU A 160 15.59 -36.95 -14.74
CA GLU A 160 15.49 -38.40 -14.77
C GLU A 160 16.60 -39.01 -13.90
N PRO A 161 16.30 -39.89 -12.94
CA PRO A 161 17.32 -40.70 -12.31
C PRO A 161 17.45 -42.08 -12.98
N ALA A 162 18.71 -42.39 -13.28
CA ALA A 162 19.37 -43.68 -13.53
C ALA A 162 19.11 -44.42 -14.85
#